data_AF-A0A2M7BBR4-F1
#
_entry.id   AF-A0A2M7BBR4-F1
#
_cell.length_a   1.000
_cell.length_b   1.000
_cell.length_c   1.000
_cell.angle_alpha   90.00
_cell.angle_beta   90.00
_cell.angle_gamma   90.00
#
_symmetry.space_group_name_H-M   'P 1'
#
loop_
_entity.id
_entity.type
_entity.pdbx_description
1 polymer ?
#
loop_
_entity_poly.entity_id
_entity_poly.type
_entity_poly.pdbx_seq_one_letter_code
_entity_poly.pdbx_strand_id
1 'polypeptide(L)'
;MKRIILFSQATESNRETILNLIFTNEIENKILAYMPSDGANCPQKYQDEWIGYSRKYGAEFRYIDNSIENSSGEAEKLLGANILIITGGNTFILLNNLRKSGLDKAVKEFAQKNEFVIAGFSAGAIVLTPTIEICNLG
;
A
#
# COMPACT_ATOMS: atom_id res chain seq x y z
N MET A 1 -10.31 14.82 0.11
CA MET A 1 -10.10 14.18 1.44
C MET A 1 -8.72 13.52 1.51
N LYS A 2 -8.03 13.57 2.66
CA LYS A 2 -6.70 12.96 2.86
C LYS A 2 -6.74 12.02 4.06
N ARG A 3 -6.31 10.77 3.89
CA ARG A 3 -6.41 9.75 4.95
C ARG A 3 -5.18 8.84 4.99
N ILE A 4 -4.69 8.58 6.19
CA ILE A 4 -3.68 7.54 6.47
C ILE A 4 -4.28 6.54 7.46
N ILE A 5 -4.20 5.25 7.15
CA ILE A 5 -4.77 4.15 7.94
C ILE A 5 -3.63 3.19 8.27
N LEU A 6 -3.32 3.02 9.55
CA LEU A 6 -2.28 2.11 10.02
C LEU A 6 -2.93 1.00 10.83
N PHE A 7 -2.73 -0.26 10.44
CA PHE A 7 -3.37 -1.40 11.11
C PHE A 7 -2.48 -2.63 11.15
N SER A 8 -2.67 -3.46 12.18
CA SER A 8 -1.88 -4.67 12.40
C SER A 8 -2.37 -5.85 11.58
N GLN A 9 -3.65 -6.22 11.70
CA GLN A 9 -4.30 -7.30 10.95
C GLN A 9 -5.80 -7.02 10.78
N ALA A 10 -6.32 -7.34 9.61
CA ALA A 10 -7.76 -7.36 9.36
C ALA A 10 -8.34 -8.72 9.84
N THR A 11 -9.08 -8.69 10.94
CA THR A 11 -9.79 -9.83 11.52
C THR A 11 -11.25 -9.84 11.07
N GLU A 12 -11.99 -10.91 11.31
CA GLU A 12 -13.43 -10.96 11.01
C GLU A 12 -14.22 -9.79 11.66
N SER A 13 -13.82 -9.37 12.86
CA SER A 13 -14.50 -8.31 13.61
C SER A 13 -14.23 -6.88 13.10
N ASN A 14 -13.12 -6.63 12.40
CA ASN A 14 -12.74 -5.28 11.99
C ASN A 14 -12.53 -5.11 10.47
N ARG A 15 -12.49 -6.21 9.69
CA ARG A 15 -12.16 -6.20 8.26
C ARG A 15 -13.07 -5.27 7.47
N GLU A 16 -14.38 -5.36 7.67
CA GLU A 16 -15.33 -4.52 6.93
C GLU A 16 -15.12 -3.04 7.25
N THR A 17 -14.88 -2.69 8.52
CA THR A 17 -14.57 -1.33 8.94
C THR A 17 -13.29 -0.81 8.27
N ILE A 18 -12.21 -1.61 8.27
CA ILE A 18 -10.95 -1.23 7.64
C ILE A 18 -11.15 -1.05 6.13
N LEU A 19 -11.82 -1.99 5.46
CA LEU A 19 -12.08 -1.92 4.03
C LEU A 19 -12.95 -0.71 3.66
N ASN A 20 -13.95 -0.35 4.46
CA ASN A 20 -14.77 0.85 4.24
C ASN A 20 -13.97 2.15 4.44
N LEU A 21 -12.96 2.15 5.30
CA LEU A 21 -12.04 3.29 5.45
C LEU A 21 -11.09 3.41 4.25
N ILE A 22 -10.59 2.28 3.73
CA ILE A 22 -9.71 2.20 2.57
C ILE A 22 -10.47 2.60 1.29
N PHE A 23 -11.59 1.94 1.02
CA PHE A 23 -12.44 2.12 -0.15
C PHE A 23 -13.62 3.06 0.13
N THR A 24 -13.32 4.18 0.76
CA THR A 24 -14.29 5.20 1.15
C THR A 24 -15.11 5.76 -0.03
N ASN A 25 -16.39 6.03 0.22
CA ASN A 25 -17.31 6.59 -0.77
C ASN A 25 -17.02 8.05 -1.12
N GLU A 26 -16.14 8.73 -0.37
CA GLU A 26 -15.70 10.10 -0.64
C GLU A 26 -14.76 10.20 -1.85
N ILE A 27 -14.21 9.07 -2.34
CA ILE A 27 -13.39 9.02 -3.56
C ILE A 27 -14.17 8.35 -4.69
N GLU A 28 -14.36 9.09 -5.77
CA GLU A 28 -14.88 8.60 -7.04
C GLU A 28 -13.75 7.95 -7.86
N ASN A 29 -14.12 7.10 -8.83
CA ASN A 29 -13.18 6.44 -9.75
C ASN A 29 -11.96 5.84 -9.02
N LYS A 30 -12.24 4.96 -8.05
CA LYS A 30 -11.22 4.38 -7.17
C LYS A 30 -10.20 3.59 -7.98
N ILE A 31 -8.92 3.89 -7.76
CA ILE A 31 -7.79 3.14 -8.32
C ILE A 31 -6.90 2.77 -7.14
N LEU A 32 -6.83 1.47 -6.85
CA LEU A 32 -5.99 0.88 -5.81
C LEU A 32 -4.61 0.55 -6.37
N ALA A 33 -3.59 1.25 -5.92
CA ALA A 33 -2.21 0.82 -5.96
C ALA A 33 -1.96 -0.19 -4.83
N TYR A 34 -1.84 -1.46 -5.16
CA TYR A 34 -1.47 -2.54 -4.27
C TYR A 34 0.04 -2.74 -4.32
N MET A 35 0.73 -2.47 -3.21
CA MET A 35 2.17 -2.63 -3.07
C MET A 35 2.48 -3.69 -2.01
N PRO A 36 3.00 -4.87 -2.39
CA PRO A 36 3.40 -5.87 -1.43
C PRO A 36 4.74 -5.53 -0.77
N SER A 37 5.02 -6.13 0.39
CA SER A 37 6.28 -5.91 1.09
C SER A 37 7.51 -6.37 0.31
N ASP A 38 7.36 -7.40 -0.53
CA ASP A 38 8.47 -8.12 -1.19
C ASP A 38 8.31 -8.18 -2.72
N GLY A 39 7.66 -7.17 -3.32
CA GLY A 39 7.58 -6.99 -4.76
C GLY A 39 7.17 -8.26 -5.52
N ALA A 40 7.97 -8.65 -6.51
CA ALA A 40 7.76 -9.85 -7.34
C ALA A 40 7.59 -11.18 -6.57
N ASN A 41 8.04 -11.26 -5.32
CA ASN A 41 7.97 -12.49 -4.50
C ASN A 41 6.63 -12.62 -3.74
N CYS A 42 5.69 -11.69 -3.91
CA CYS A 42 4.38 -11.76 -3.24
C CYS A 42 3.61 -13.03 -3.65
N PRO A 43 3.20 -13.88 -2.69
CA PRO A 43 2.34 -15.02 -3.01
C PRO A 43 1.03 -14.58 -3.67
N GLN A 44 0.66 -15.27 -4.77
CA GLN A 44 -0.53 -14.96 -5.58
C GLN A 44 -1.82 -14.85 -4.74
N LYS A 45 -1.99 -15.72 -3.74
CA LYS A 45 -3.18 -15.74 -2.87
C LYS A 45 -3.47 -14.40 -2.18
N TYR A 46 -2.45 -13.63 -1.83
CA TYR A 46 -2.65 -12.32 -1.20
C TYR A 46 -3.07 -11.28 -2.24
N GLN A 47 -2.52 -11.37 -3.44
CA GLN A 47 -2.95 -10.52 -4.55
C GLN A 47 -4.41 -10.80 -4.91
N ASP A 48 -4.80 -12.07 -5.01
CA ASP A 48 -6.17 -12.48 -5.34
C ASP A 48 -7.20 -11.95 -4.32
N GLU A 49 -6.84 -11.94 -3.04
CA GLU A 49 -7.67 -11.38 -1.97
C GLU A 49 -7.94 -9.87 -2.20
N TRP A 50 -6.89 -9.08 -2.48
CA TRP A 50 -7.04 -7.65 -2.72
C TRP A 50 -7.67 -7.30 -4.07
N ILE A 51 -7.52 -8.16 -5.08
CA ILE A 51 -8.31 -8.09 -6.31
C ILE A 51 -9.80 -8.29 -5.98
N GLY A 52 -10.13 -9.26 -5.11
CA GLY A 52 -11.49 -9.49 -4.62
C GLY A 52 -12.09 -8.27 -3.93
N TYR A 53 -11.34 -7.65 -3.01
CA TYR A 53 -11.76 -6.40 -2.36
C TYR A 53 -11.94 -5.26 -3.38
N SER A 54 -10.99 -5.08 -4.29
CA SER A 54 -11.09 -4.04 -5.32
C SER A 54 -12.36 -4.19 -6.15
N ARG A 55 -12.69 -5.41 -6.59
CA ARG A 55 -13.95 -5.71 -7.30
C ARG A 55 -15.18 -5.42 -6.44
N LYS A 56 -15.19 -5.86 -5.17
CA LYS A 56 -16.30 -5.63 -4.24
C LYS A 56 -16.61 -4.13 -4.09
N TYR A 57 -15.60 -3.28 -4.05
CA TYR A 57 -15.74 -1.83 -3.84
C TYR A 57 -15.66 -0.99 -5.12
N GLY A 58 -15.69 -1.61 -6.30
CA GLY A 58 -15.66 -0.90 -7.58
C GLY A 58 -14.38 -0.11 -7.83
N ALA A 59 -13.24 -0.65 -7.42
CA ALA A 59 -11.91 -0.06 -7.64
C ALA A 59 -11.14 -0.79 -8.75
N GLU A 60 -10.45 -0.03 -9.60
CA GLU A 60 -9.42 -0.55 -10.50
C GLU A 60 -8.22 -1.04 -9.66
N PHE A 61 -7.74 -2.25 -9.92
CA PHE A 61 -6.59 -2.80 -9.22
C PHE A 61 -5.30 -2.58 -10.03
N ARG A 62 -4.27 -2.02 -9.41
CA ARG A 62 -2.92 -1.88 -9.97
C ARG A 62 -1.91 -2.49 -9.03
N TYR A 63 -1.14 -3.44 -9.54
CA TYR A 63 0.01 -3.97 -8.81
C TYR A 63 1.19 -3.02 -8.94
N ILE A 64 1.85 -2.73 -7.82
CA ILE A 64 3.08 -1.94 -7.77
C ILE A 64 4.23 -2.84 -7.31
N ASP A 65 5.16 -3.14 -8.21
CA ASP A 65 6.32 -3.96 -7.90
C ASP A 65 7.47 -3.11 -7.33
N ASN A 66 7.63 -3.14 -6.02
CA ASN A 66 8.69 -2.37 -5.35
C ASN A 66 10.09 -2.97 -5.48
N SER A 67 10.23 -4.18 -6.04
CA SER A 67 11.52 -4.85 -6.19
C SER A 67 12.31 -4.39 -7.43
N ILE A 68 11.68 -3.66 -8.35
CA ILE A 68 12.32 -3.17 -9.57
C ILE A 68 13.11 -1.89 -9.27
N GLU A 69 14.44 -1.96 -9.35
CA GLU A 69 15.32 -0.81 -9.08
C GLU A 69 15.08 0.34 -10.09
N ASN A 70 15.02 1.58 -9.58
CA ASN A 70 14.82 2.82 -10.34
C ASN A 70 13.69 2.81 -11.38
N SER A 71 12.57 2.13 -11.11
CA SER A 71 11.47 2.01 -12.07
C SER A 71 10.57 3.25 -12.10
N SER A 72 10.74 4.11 -13.11
CA SER A 72 9.81 5.21 -13.37
C SER A 72 8.40 4.72 -13.66
N GLY A 73 8.25 3.57 -14.34
CA GLY A 73 6.95 2.99 -14.65
C GLY A 73 6.14 2.59 -13.41
N GLU A 74 6.80 2.07 -12.36
CA GLU A 74 6.10 1.76 -11.10
C GLU A 74 5.72 3.03 -10.34
N ALA A 75 6.56 4.07 -10.39
CA ALA A 75 6.24 5.36 -9.82
C ALA A 75 5.03 6.01 -10.52
N GLU A 76 4.98 5.98 -11.86
CA GLU A 76 3.85 6.47 -12.65
C GLU A 76 2.56 5.71 -12.35
N LYS A 77 2.61 4.36 -12.27
CA LYS A 77 1.46 3.53 -11.87
C LYS A 77 0.92 3.94 -10.50
N LEU A 78 1.81 4.12 -9.52
CA LEU A 78 1.47 4.56 -8.17
C LEU A 78 0.85 5.97 -8.18
N LEU A 79 1.49 6.92 -8.86
CA LEU A 79 1.02 8.31 -8.92
C LEU A 79 -0.27 8.45 -9.74
N GLY A 80 -0.59 7.51 -10.63
CA GLY A 80 -1.89 7.44 -11.30
C GLY A 80 -3.03 6.88 -10.45
N ALA A 81 -2.77 6.41 -9.22
CA ALA A 81 -3.79 5.89 -8.30
C ALA A 81 -4.30 6.94 -7.29
N ASN A 82 -5.38 6.64 -6.56
CA ASN A 82 -5.90 7.50 -5.48
C ASN A 82 -6.00 6.77 -4.12
N ILE A 83 -5.84 5.44 -4.12
CA ILE A 83 -5.71 4.62 -2.92
C ILE A 83 -4.39 3.85 -3.03
N LEU A 84 -3.58 3.87 -1.98
CA LEU A 84 -2.38 3.04 -1.83
C LEU A 84 -2.57 2.10 -0.63
N ILE A 85 -2.34 0.81 -0.83
CA ILE A 85 -2.13 -0.16 0.26
C ILE A 85 -0.70 -0.70 0.20
N ILE A 86 0.04 -0.59 1.30
CA ILE A 86 1.32 -1.26 1.51
C ILE A 86 1.10 -2.42 2.47
N THR A 87 1.36 -3.66 2.03
CA THR A 87 1.02 -4.85 2.82
C THR A 87 2.12 -5.30 3.79
N GLY A 88 1.77 -6.27 4.63
CA GLY A 88 2.66 -6.84 5.63
C GLY A 88 3.70 -7.81 5.06
N GLY A 89 4.73 -8.08 5.86
CA GLY A 89 5.83 -8.98 5.53
C GLY A 89 7.10 -8.54 6.26
N ASN A 90 8.24 -8.52 5.57
CA ASN A 90 9.51 -8.08 6.16
C ASN A 90 9.73 -6.56 5.95
N THR A 91 9.72 -5.81 7.05
CA THR A 91 9.88 -4.34 7.04
C THR A 91 11.23 -3.87 6.49
N PHE A 92 12.31 -4.61 6.73
CA PHE A 92 13.65 -4.25 6.24
C PHE A 92 13.76 -4.43 4.72
N ILE A 93 13.22 -5.54 4.19
CA ILE A 93 13.14 -5.78 2.74
C ILE A 93 12.29 -4.69 2.07
N LEU A 94 11.11 -4.42 2.62
CA LEU A 94 10.22 -3.37 2.11
C LEU A 94 10.91 -1.99 2.07
N LEU A 95 11.55 -1.57 3.16
CA LEU A 95 12.26 -0.28 3.18
C LEU A 95 13.42 -0.25 2.18
N ASN A 96 14.17 -1.34 2.05
CA ASN A 96 15.26 -1.46 1.09
C ASN A 96 14.74 -1.36 -0.36
N ASN A 97 13.68 -2.08 -0.69
CA ASN A 97 13.03 -2.07 -1.99
C ASN A 97 12.50 -0.67 -2.35
N LEU A 98 11.79 -0.01 -1.42
CA LEU A 98 11.31 1.36 -1.62
C LEU A 98 12.43 2.35 -1.95
N ARG A 99 13.57 2.27 -1.24
CA ARG A 99 14.73 3.15 -1.46
C ARG A 99 15.42 2.88 -2.79
N LYS A 100 15.59 1.62 -3.16
CA LYS A 100 16.25 1.21 -4.41
C LYS A 100 15.40 1.45 -5.65
N SER A 101 14.09 1.26 -5.55
CA SER A 101 13.14 1.55 -6.64
C SER A 101 12.90 3.05 -6.84
N GLY A 102 13.15 3.87 -5.81
CA GLY A 102 12.76 5.28 -5.77
C GLY A 102 11.29 5.50 -5.43
N LEU A 103 10.55 4.44 -5.11
CA LEU A 103 9.14 4.52 -4.72
C LEU A 103 8.95 5.18 -3.35
N ASP A 104 9.99 5.26 -2.51
CA ASP A 104 9.95 6.06 -1.27
C ASP A 104 9.62 7.54 -1.55
N LYS A 105 10.15 8.10 -2.64
CA LYS A 105 9.85 9.45 -3.11
C LYS A 105 8.44 9.51 -3.70
N ALA A 106 8.06 8.53 -4.52
CA ALA A 106 6.74 8.47 -5.12
C ALA A 106 5.61 8.34 -4.07
N VAL A 107 5.83 7.61 -2.98
CA VAL A 107 4.89 7.54 -1.85
C VAL A 107 4.74 8.89 -1.15
N LYS A 108 5.83 9.65 -0.98
CA LYS A 108 5.78 11.01 -0.41
C LYS A 108 5.03 11.96 -1.33
N GLU A 109 5.25 11.88 -2.64
CA GLU A 109 4.53 12.65 -3.65
C GLU A 109 3.04 12.27 -3.70
N PHE A 110 2.72 10.97 -3.60
CA PHE A 110 1.35 10.49 -3.48
C PHE A 110 0.63 11.12 -2.28
N ALA A 111 1.32 11.26 -1.14
CA ALA A 111 0.80 11.91 0.07
C ALA A 111 0.66 13.44 -0.04
N GLN A 112 1.13 14.06 -1.12
CA GLN A 112 0.95 15.50 -1.37
C GLN A 112 -0.29 15.81 -2.20
N LYS A 113 -0.92 14.79 -2.81
CA LYS A 113 -2.17 14.95 -3.57
C LYS A 113 -3.25 15.66 -2.77
N ASN A 114 -4.14 16.35 -3.47
CA ASN A 114 -5.31 16.98 -2.86
C ASN A 114 -6.21 15.95 -2.19
N GLU A 115 -6.33 14.78 -2.82
CA GLU A 115 -7.15 13.67 -2.32
C GLU A 115 -6.40 12.34 -2.42
N PHE A 116 -6.37 11.60 -1.30
CA PHE A 116 -5.75 10.27 -1.26
C PHE A 116 -6.18 9.46 -0.04
N VAL A 117 -6.03 8.15 -0.15
CA VAL A 117 -5.97 7.21 0.98
C VAL A 117 -4.65 6.44 0.92
N ILE A 118 -3.89 6.43 2.01
CA ILE A 118 -2.74 5.53 2.21
C ILE A 118 -3.07 4.59 3.36
N ALA A 119 -2.93 3.29 3.12
CA ALA A 119 -3.13 2.25 4.10
C ALA A 119 -1.84 1.44 4.26
N GLY A 120 -1.45 1.20 5.52
CA GLY A 120 -0.32 0.36 5.88
C GLY A 120 -0.77 -0.80 6.75
N PHE A 121 -0.50 -2.03 6.30
CA PHE A 121 -0.78 -3.27 7.02
C PHE A 121 0.54 -3.85 7.57
N SER A 122 0.63 -4.07 8.88
CA SER A 122 1.80 -4.67 9.55
C SER A 122 3.11 -3.97 9.15
N ALA A 123 4.03 -4.60 8.42
CA ALA A 123 5.24 -3.96 7.90
C ALA A 123 4.98 -2.67 7.11
N GLY A 124 3.91 -2.64 6.30
CA GLY A 124 3.48 -1.45 5.58
C GLY A 124 3.01 -0.31 6.50
N ALA A 125 2.51 -0.63 7.70
CA ALA A 125 2.20 0.38 8.71
C ALA A 125 3.48 1.00 9.28
N ILE A 126 4.47 0.16 9.58
CA ILE A 126 5.72 0.58 10.22
C ILE A 126 6.57 1.42 9.26
N VAL A 127 6.65 1.04 7.97
CA VAL A 127 7.48 1.77 6.99
C VAL A 127 6.98 3.20 6.71
N LEU A 128 5.71 3.49 7.03
CA LEU A 128 5.13 4.83 6.90
C LEU A 128 5.45 5.75 8.09
N THR A 129 6.11 5.23 9.13
CA THR A 129 6.51 6.00 10.31
C THR A 129 7.93 6.58 10.17
N PRO A 130 8.37 7.50 11.04
CA PRO A 130 9.70 8.11 10.93
C PRO A 130 10.88 7.14 11.02
N THR A 131 10.70 5.98 11.66
CA THR A 131 11.76 4.98 11.85
C THR A 131 11.17 3.57 11.93
N ILE A 132 11.94 2.58 11.46
CA ILE A 132 11.57 1.15 11.57
C ILE A 132 12.25 0.45 12.75
N GLU A 133 12.95 1.18 13.63
CA GLU A 133 13.72 0.62 14.75
C GLU A 133 12.89 -0.25 15.70
N ILE A 134 11.57 -0.04 15.77
CA ILE A 134 10.66 -0.90 16.54
C ILE A 134 10.66 -2.36 16.06
N CYS A 135 11.08 -2.61 14.81
CA CYS A 135 11.24 -3.95 14.26
C CYS A 135 12.51 -4.66 14.74
N ASN A 136 13.34 -4.05 15.60
CA ASN A 136 14.58 -4.69 16.03
C ASN A 136 14.30 -6.05 16.68
N LEU A 137 14.96 -7.05 16.12
CA LEU A 137 15.17 -8.34 16.77
C LEU A 137 16.29 -8.09 17.78
N GLY A 138 15.92 -7.80 19.03
CA GLY A 138 16.89 -7.71 20.13
C GLY A 138 17.67 -9.01 20.30
#